data_AF-A0A5E4KBI8-F1
#
_entry.id   AF-A0A5E4KBI8-F1
#
_cell.length_a   1.000
_cell.length_b   1.000
_cell.length_c   1.000
_cell.angle_alpha   90.00
_cell.angle_beta   90.00
_cell.angle_gamma   90.00
#
_symmetry.space_group_name_H-M   'P 1'
#
loop_
_entity.id
_entity.type
_entity.pdbx_description
1 polymer ?
#
loop_
_entity_poly.entity_id
_entity_poly.type
_entity_poly.pdbx_seq_one_letter_code
_entity_poly.pdbx_strand_id
1 'polypeptide(L)'
;MFDLFKKDEINALKAEITRLEEENRKLLLRLEKRDEKAKKTVATKQEVDRELNEAMQRVSSLESEMQKLKKETSSELKFRFSENMSRNRFEDILSLLGSLQSVTSTLMAVYLAKDDALKDMAKDVVSRIDSSDLYLIEKIDSSTGKVIFYDTDRIIKLVVIPAFPITRSDYSLDRHFNIEPLKKSLAGEKALVVNAHAGETFIGIIEADTFVEHEIIRSSVMGKHSKGGWSQKRFQSLVEEDVRHHTDKVREALLPLVGRHKDIRYVIAGGEGKLVKMVTEGYEYPLIMKSLEAVSKKNAEQVLREVMAVRVYGI
;
A
#
# COMPACT_ATOMS: atom_id res chain seq x y z
N MET A 1 -69.01 -10.35 -62.91
CA MET A 1 -68.10 -9.33 -62.32
C MET A 1 -67.90 -9.53 -60.81
N PHE A 2 -68.93 -9.91 -60.03
CA PHE A 2 -68.84 -10.16 -58.58
C PHE A 2 -67.96 -11.35 -58.13
N ASP A 3 -67.84 -12.42 -58.92
CA ASP A 3 -67.03 -13.61 -58.55
C ASP A 3 -65.51 -13.40 -58.69
N LEU A 4 -65.07 -12.45 -59.52
CA LEU A 4 -63.65 -12.15 -59.68
C LEU A 4 -63.10 -11.41 -58.45
N PHE A 5 -63.85 -10.42 -57.94
CA PHE A 5 -63.47 -9.65 -56.74
C PHE A 5 -63.38 -10.51 -55.48
N LYS A 6 -64.31 -11.46 -55.28
CA LYS A 6 -64.23 -12.39 -54.14
C LYS A 6 -63.01 -13.31 -54.21
N LYS A 7 -62.60 -13.71 -55.42
CA LYS A 7 -61.44 -14.57 -55.62
C LYS A 7 -60.13 -13.81 -55.36
N ASP A 8 -60.07 -12.54 -55.77
CA ASP A 8 -58.92 -11.67 -55.51
C ASP A 8 -58.78 -11.35 -54.01
N GLU A 9 -59.90 -11.10 -53.32
CA GLU A 9 -59.91 -10.88 -51.87
C GLU A 9 -59.48 -12.12 -51.08
N ILE A 10 -59.93 -13.32 -51.49
CA ILE A 10 -59.48 -14.59 -50.90
C ILE A 10 -57.97 -14.82 -51.14
N ASN A 11 -57.46 -14.46 -52.32
CA ASN A 11 -56.03 -14.60 -52.61
C ASN A 11 -55.19 -13.60 -51.83
N ALA A 12 -55.66 -12.36 -51.65
CA ALA A 12 -55.01 -11.35 -50.83
C ALA A 12 -54.96 -11.76 -49.35
N LEU A 13 -56.07 -12.27 -48.81
CA LEU A 13 -56.13 -12.78 -47.43
C LEU A 13 -55.21 -14.00 -47.23
N LYS A 14 -55.14 -14.91 -48.22
CA LYS A 14 -54.20 -16.05 -48.16
C LYS A 14 -52.74 -15.59 -48.16
N ALA A 15 -52.39 -14.62 -49.00
CA ALA A 15 -51.05 -14.06 -49.04
C ALA A 15 -50.68 -13.39 -47.71
N GLU A 16 -51.63 -12.71 -47.07
CA GLU A 16 -51.45 -12.09 -45.77
C GLU A 16 -51.28 -13.12 -44.66
N ILE A 17 -52.08 -14.20 -44.66
CA ILE A 17 -51.93 -15.32 -43.73
C ILE A 17 -50.53 -15.94 -43.85
N THR A 18 -50.06 -16.23 -45.07
CA THR A 18 -48.73 -16.81 -45.28
C THR A 18 -47.62 -15.86 -44.80
N ARG A 19 -47.77 -14.55 -45.03
CA ARG A 19 -46.83 -13.54 -44.54
C ARG A 19 -46.78 -13.51 -43.01
N LEU A 20 -47.94 -13.49 -42.36
CA LEU A 20 -48.06 -13.48 -40.89
C LEU A 20 -47.55 -14.78 -40.27
N GLU A 21 -47.75 -15.93 -40.91
CA GLU A 21 -47.20 -17.22 -40.49
C GLU A 21 -45.66 -17.22 -40.54
N GLU A 22 -45.09 -16.66 -41.61
CA GLU A 22 -43.63 -16.56 -41.75
C GLU A 22 -43.02 -15.56 -40.77
N GLU A 23 -43.70 -14.44 -40.50
CA GLU A 23 -43.31 -13.47 -39.49
C GLU A 23 -43.38 -14.06 -38.07
N ASN A 24 -44.46 -14.78 -37.74
CA ASN A 24 -44.57 -15.51 -36.47
C ASN A 24 -43.45 -16.55 -36.31
N ARG A 25 -43.11 -17.29 -37.37
CA ARG A 25 -42.00 -18.25 -37.33
C ARG A 25 -40.66 -17.55 -37.05
N LYS A 26 -40.41 -16.40 -37.68
CA LYS A 26 -39.20 -15.60 -37.42
C LYS A 26 -39.17 -15.03 -35.99
N LEU A 27 -40.31 -14.60 -35.46
CA LEU A 27 -40.43 -14.11 -34.09
C LEU A 27 -40.21 -15.22 -33.06
N LEU A 28 -40.78 -16.41 -33.25
CA LEU A 28 -40.57 -17.57 -32.38
C LEU A 28 -39.09 -17.97 -32.31
N LEU A 29 -38.41 -18.06 -33.46
CA LEU A 29 -36.97 -18.35 -33.50
C LEU A 29 -36.11 -17.30 -32.79
N ARG A 30 -36.51 -16.02 -32.84
CA ARG A 30 -35.83 -14.95 -32.10
C ARG A 30 -36.07 -15.05 -30.59
N LEU A 31 -37.27 -15.44 -30.19
CA LEU A 31 -37.66 -15.58 -28.79
C LEU A 31 -36.92 -16.77 -28.15
N GLU A 32 -36.86 -17.90 -28.84
CA GLU A 32 -36.12 -19.08 -28.43
C GLU A 32 -34.62 -18.80 -28.25
N LYS A 33 -33.98 -18.11 -29.22
CA LYS A 33 -32.58 -17.68 -29.09
C LYS A 33 -32.34 -16.73 -27.90
N ARG A 34 -33.32 -15.86 -27.60
CA ARG A 34 -33.24 -14.96 -26.44
C ARG A 34 -33.38 -15.73 -25.13
N ASP A 35 -34.30 -16.69 -25.07
CA ASP A 35 -34.52 -17.53 -23.90
C ASP A 35 -33.32 -18.43 -23.60
N GLU A 36 -32.71 -19.03 -24.62
CA GLU A 36 -31.46 -19.79 -24.45
C GLU A 36 -30.33 -18.91 -23.92
N LYS A 37 -30.20 -17.68 -24.44
CA LYS A 37 -29.18 -16.73 -23.98
C LYS A 37 -29.46 -16.27 -22.54
N ALA A 38 -30.72 -16.05 -22.19
CA ALA A 38 -31.13 -15.70 -20.84
C ALA A 38 -30.80 -16.84 -19.86
N LYS A 39 -31.16 -18.08 -20.19
CA LYS A 39 -30.83 -19.28 -19.39
C LYS A 39 -29.32 -19.43 -19.17
N LYS A 40 -28.51 -19.30 -20.23
CA LYS A 40 -27.05 -19.37 -20.13
C LYS A 40 -26.47 -18.27 -19.24
N THR A 41 -27.01 -17.05 -19.33
CA THR A 41 -26.57 -15.90 -18.52
C THR A 41 -26.92 -16.08 -17.04
N VAL A 42 -28.11 -16.61 -16.74
CA VAL A 42 -28.53 -16.93 -15.37
C VAL A 42 -27.66 -18.03 -14.79
N ALA A 43 -27.36 -19.08 -15.55
CA ALA A 43 -26.50 -20.17 -15.11
C ALA A 43 -25.06 -19.69 -14.82
N THR A 44 -24.48 -18.85 -15.69
CA THR A 44 -23.14 -18.28 -15.43
C THR A 44 -23.14 -17.35 -14.23
N LYS A 45 -24.21 -16.56 -14.01
CA LYS A 45 -24.34 -15.72 -12.82
C LYS A 45 -24.38 -16.58 -11.55
N GLN A 46 -25.17 -17.65 -11.54
CA GLN A 46 -25.27 -18.55 -10.40
C GLN A 46 -23.94 -19.23 -10.06
N GLU A 47 -23.16 -19.61 -11.08
CA GLU A 47 -21.83 -20.19 -10.87
C GLU A 47 -20.86 -19.17 -10.25
N VAL A 48 -20.83 -17.93 -10.77
CA VAL A 48 -19.98 -16.86 -10.20
C VAL A 48 -20.41 -16.48 -8.79
N ASP A 49 -21.71 -16.42 -8.52
CA ASP A 49 -22.23 -16.13 -7.17
C ASP A 49 -21.85 -17.26 -6.19
N ARG A 50 -21.80 -18.51 -6.66
CA ARG A 50 -21.32 -19.65 -5.86
C ARG A 50 -19.82 -19.54 -5.57
N GLU A 51 -18.99 -19.29 -6.59
CA GLU A 51 -17.54 -19.09 -6.41
C GLU A 51 -17.24 -17.94 -5.45
N LEU A 52 -17.98 -16.83 -5.54
CA LEU A 52 -17.83 -15.69 -4.65
C LEU A 52 -18.17 -16.06 -3.21
N ASN A 53 -19.26 -16.79 -2.98
CA ASN A 53 -19.64 -17.25 -1.65
C ASN A 53 -18.61 -18.22 -1.06
N GLU A 54 -18.07 -19.15 -1.86
CA GLU A 54 -16.99 -20.05 -1.43
C GLU A 54 -15.71 -19.26 -1.08
N ALA A 55 -15.36 -18.24 -1.86
CA ALA A 55 -14.23 -17.37 -1.56
C ALA A 55 -14.45 -16.55 -0.28
N MET A 56 -15.65 -15.98 -0.08
CA MET A 56 -16.01 -15.26 1.14
C MET A 56 -15.96 -16.16 2.38
N GLN A 57 -16.46 -17.39 2.28
CA GLN A 57 -16.36 -18.37 3.36
C GLN A 57 -14.90 -18.73 3.67
N ARG A 58 -14.04 -18.89 2.65
CA ARG A 58 -12.60 -19.10 2.86
C ARG A 58 -11.94 -17.91 3.56
N VAL A 59 -12.24 -16.67 3.14
CA VAL A 59 -11.72 -15.46 3.81
C VAL A 59 -12.16 -15.42 5.26
N SER A 60 -13.44 -15.65 5.55
CA SER A 60 -13.97 -15.69 6.92
C SER A 60 -13.33 -16.79 7.78
N SER A 61 -13.09 -17.97 7.20
CA SER A 61 -12.37 -19.07 7.84
C SER A 61 -10.92 -18.70 8.14
N LEU A 62 -10.20 -18.14 7.17
CA LEU A 62 -8.82 -17.68 7.32
C LEU A 62 -8.71 -16.55 8.34
N GLU A 63 -9.64 -15.60 8.35
CA GLU A 63 -9.70 -14.54 9.38
C GLU A 63 -9.92 -15.12 10.77
N SER A 64 -10.77 -16.15 10.89
CA SER A 64 -11.02 -16.85 12.15
C SER A 64 -9.80 -17.67 12.60
N GLU A 65 -9.12 -18.34 11.67
CA GLU A 65 -7.83 -19.02 11.92
C GLU A 65 -6.75 -18.02 12.31
N MET A 66 -6.65 -16.87 11.64
CA MET A 66 -5.73 -15.79 12.03
C MET A 66 -6.08 -15.22 13.40
N GLN A 67 -7.36 -15.10 13.76
CA GLN A 67 -7.77 -14.67 15.10
C GLN A 67 -7.45 -15.73 16.16
N LYS A 68 -7.60 -17.02 15.84
CA LYS A 68 -7.20 -18.13 16.72
C LYS A 68 -5.69 -18.18 16.88
N LEU A 69 -4.93 -18.13 15.80
CA LEU A 69 -3.46 -18.00 15.81
C LEU A 69 -3.04 -16.76 16.62
N LYS A 70 -3.67 -15.59 16.42
CA LYS A 70 -3.40 -14.40 17.25
C LYS A 70 -3.73 -14.63 18.74
N LYS A 71 -4.76 -15.40 19.08
CA LYS A 71 -5.14 -15.76 20.46
C LYS A 71 -4.23 -16.82 21.06
N GLU A 72 -3.77 -17.79 20.29
CA GLU A 72 -2.80 -18.82 20.70
C GLU A 72 -1.40 -18.20 20.87
N THR A 73 -1.02 -17.28 19.99
CA THR A 73 0.11 -16.34 20.11
C THR A 73 -0.12 -15.30 21.22
N SER A 74 -1.28 -15.21 21.88
CA SER A 74 -1.47 -14.24 22.98
C SER A 74 -0.76 -14.62 24.28
N SER A 75 -0.15 -15.82 24.34
CA SER A 75 0.86 -16.19 25.33
C SER A 75 2.27 -15.75 24.93
N GLU A 76 2.47 -15.21 23.71
CA GLU A 76 3.71 -14.56 23.29
C GLU A 76 3.78 -13.13 23.84
N LEU A 77 4.99 -12.73 24.21
CA LEU A 77 5.37 -11.38 24.63
C LEU A 77 4.71 -10.32 23.72
N LYS A 78 4.10 -9.29 24.33
CA LYS A 78 3.46 -8.17 23.63
C LYS A 78 4.26 -6.90 23.86
N PHE A 79 4.36 -6.07 22.81
CA PHE A 79 4.88 -4.71 22.94
C PHE A 79 3.99 -3.91 23.91
N ARG A 80 4.61 -3.13 24.80
CA ARG A 80 3.92 -2.17 25.67
C ARG A 80 3.12 -1.16 24.87
N PHE A 81 3.70 -0.66 23.77
CA PHE A 81 3.02 0.19 22.78
C PHE A 81 3.72 0.11 21.42
N SER A 82 3.00 0.49 20.36
CA SER A 82 3.54 0.70 19.00
C SER A 82 2.82 1.92 18.43
N GLU A 83 3.53 3.03 18.25
CA GLU A 83 2.96 4.29 17.75
C GLU A 83 3.75 4.82 16.54
N ASN A 84 3.05 5.43 15.58
CA ASN A 84 3.68 6.28 14.57
C ASN A 84 3.65 7.72 15.10
N MET A 85 4.82 8.32 15.24
CA MET A 85 4.98 9.67 15.76
C MET A 85 5.40 10.63 14.65
N SER A 86 4.92 11.87 14.70
CA SER A 86 5.43 12.94 13.85
C SER A 86 6.87 13.26 14.22
N ARG A 87 7.61 13.83 13.27
CA ARG A 87 9.00 14.26 13.48
C ARG A 87 9.14 15.15 14.72
N ASN A 88 8.36 16.23 14.83
CA ASN A 88 8.50 17.19 15.93
C ASN A 88 8.27 16.54 17.29
N ARG A 89 7.23 15.70 17.43
CA ARG A 89 6.96 14.97 18.66
C ARG A 89 8.09 13.99 19.00
N PHE A 90 8.69 13.38 17.98
CA PHE A 90 9.82 12.48 18.17
C PHE A 90 11.11 13.24 18.54
N GLU A 91 11.36 14.43 17.99
CA GLU A 91 12.47 15.30 18.38
C GLU A 91 12.37 15.74 19.86
N ASP A 92 11.17 16.01 20.35
CA ASP A 92 10.93 16.29 21.77
C ASP A 92 11.30 15.08 22.65
N ILE A 93 10.87 13.88 22.26
CA ILE A 93 11.21 12.63 22.97
C ILE A 93 12.70 12.36 22.89
N LEU A 94 13.34 12.57 21.74
CA LEU A 94 14.77 12.36 21.57
C LEU A 94 15.58 13.32 22.44
N SER A 95 15.13 14.57 22.58
CA SER A 95 15.72 15.55 23.49
C SER A 95 15.56 15.14 24.96
N LEU A 96 14.39 14.59 25.33
CA LEU A 96 14.19 14.01 26.66
C LEU A 96 15.14 12.83 26.91
N LEU A 97 15.26 11.89 25.95
CA LEU A 97 16.20 10.77 26.05
C LEU A 97 17.66 11.23 26.20
N GLY A 98 18.07 12.26 25.44
CA GLY A 98 19.41 12.83 25.54
C GLY A 98 19.68 13.54 26.88
N SER A 99 18.63 14.01 27.55
CA SER A 99 18.74 14.65 28.87
C SER A 99 18.88 13.65 30.03
N LEU A 100 18.56 12.37 29.81
CA LEU A 100 18.68 11.34 30.84
C LEU A 100 20.14 11.07 31.15
N GLN A 101 20.45 11.05 32.45
CA GLN A 101 21.78 10.72 32.95
C GLN A 101 21.69 9.68 34.05
N SER A 102 22.37 8.55 33.86
CA SER A 102 22.56 7.55 34.90
C SER A 102 23.81 7.85 35.75
N VAL A 103 23.84 7.33 36.96
CA VAL A 103 25.01 7.46 37.86
C VAL A 103 26.16 6.60 37.35
N THR A 104 25.84 5.37 36.93
CA THR A 104 26.73 4.38 36.32
C THR A 104 26.45 4.26 34.82
N SER A 105 27.36 3.69 34.03
CA SER A 105 27.15 3.54 32.57
C SER A 105 26.18 2.38 32.26
N THR A 106 24.87 2.66 32.35
CA THR A 106 23.77 1.70 32.13
C THR A 106 22.96 1.99 30.86
N LEU A 107 23.10 3.18 30.29
CA LEU A 107 22.31 3.62 29.13
C LEU A 107 22.98 3.16 27.84
N MET A 108 22.27 2.32 27.10
CA MET A 108 22.72 1.73 25.87
C MET A 108 21.92 2.25 24.67
N ALA A 109 22.63 2.75 23.66
CA ALA A 109 22.04 3.06 22.36
C ALA A 109 22.65 2.10 21.33
N VAL A 110 21.82 1.31 20.65
CA VAL A 110 22.25 0.41 19.58
C VAL A 110 21.62 0.88 18.27
N TYR A 111 22.45 1.11 17.27
CA TYR A 111 22.06 1.41 15.90
C TYR A 111 22.27 0.15 15.08
N LEU A 112 21.22 -0.35 14.44
CA LEU A 112 21.25 -1.54 13.59
C LEU A 112 20.86 -1.17 12.18
N ALA A 113 21.73 -1.46 11.22
CA ALA A 113 21.42 -1.41 9.80
C ALA A 113 20.33 -2.44 9.45
N LYS A 114 19.69 -2.27 8.29
CA LYS A 114 18.55 -3.09 7.83
C LYS A 114 18.83 -4.61 7.87
N ASP A 115 20.00 -5.02 7.41
CA ASP A 115 20.34 -6.43 7.19
C ASP A 115 21.15 -7.03 8.36
N ASP A 116 21.43 -6.24 9.39
CA ASP A 116 22.19 -6.68 10.57
C ASP A 116 21.23 -7.11 11.69
N ALA A 117 21.55 -8.23 12.33
CA ALA A 117 20.79 -8.74 13.48
C ALA A 117 21.44 -8.29 14.79
N LEU A 118 20.63 -8.07 15.83
CA LEU A 118 21.15 -7.71 17.15
C LEU A 118 21.98 -8.86 17.74
N LYS A 119 21.65 -10.11 17.39
CA LYS A 119 22.38 -11.31 17.84
C LYS A 119 23.82 -11.38 17.33
N ASP A 120 24.11 -10.74 16.20
CA ASP A 120 25.43 -10.72 15.58
C ASP A 120 26.30 -9.59 16.14
N MET A 121 25.73 -8.70 16.96
CA MET A 121 26.46 -7.68 17.70
C MET A 121 27.34 -8.30 18.79
N ALA A 122 28.20 -7.47 19.37
CA ALA A 122 29.12 -7.89 20.41
C ALA A 122 28.38 -8.56 21.60
N LYS A 123 28.94 -9.67 22.11
CA LYS A 123 28.29 -10.53 23.12
C LYS A 123 27.96 -9.79 24.41
N ASP A 124 28.73 -8.77 24.74
CA ASP A 124 28.51 -7.86 25.86
C ASP A 124 27.19 -7.10 25.75
N VAL A 125 26.78 -6.69 24.55
CA VAL A 125 25.47 -6.05 24.28
C VAL A 125 24.34 -7.06 24.48
N VAL A 126 24.43 -8.19 23.79
CA VAL A 126 23.36 -9.21 23.78
C VAL A 126 23.11 -9.77 25.18
N SER A 127 24.16 -9.96 25.99
CA SER A 127 24.05 -10.46 27.36
C SER A 127 23.33 -9.52 28.34
N ARG A 128 23.24 -8.22 28.01
CA ARG A 128 22.61 -7.20 28.85
C ARG A 128 21.13 -6.99 28.53
N ILE A 129 20.66 -7.58 27.43
CA ILE A 129 19.26 -7.50 27.00
C ILE A 129 18.59 -8.82 27.37
N ASP A 130 17.46 -8.74 28.05
CA ASP A 130 16.69 -9.92 28.40
C ASP A 130 16.24 -10.70 27.17
N SER A 131 16.21 -12.03 27.26
CA SER A 131 15.79 -12.90 26.15
C SER A 131 14.40 -12.57 25.61
N SER A 132 13.49 -12.09 26.47
CA SER A 132 12.16 -11.64 26.07
C SER A 132 12.19 -10.35 25.26
N ASP A 133 13.01 -9.39 25.68
CA ASP A 133 13.15 -8.10 25.00
C ASP A 133 13.84 -8.32 23.64
N LEU A 134 14.88 -9.16 23.60
CA LEU A 134 15.57 -9.56 22.38
C LEU A 134 14.61 -10.18 21.36
N TYR A 135 13.72 -11.09 21.79
CA TYR A 135 12.71 -11.67 20.91
C TYR A 135 11.77 -10.60 20.30
N LEU A 136 11.35 -9.62 21.11
CA LEU A 136 10.49 -8.53 20.64
C LEU A 136 11.22 -7.60 19.65
N ILE A 137 12.50 -7.29 19.89
CA ILE A 137 13.33 -6.49 18.99
C ILE A 137 13.47 -7.17 17.61
N GLU A 138 13.77 -8.47 17.61
CA GLU A 138 13.95 -9.27 16.39
C GLU A 138 12.64 -9.45 15.61
N LYS A 139 11.49 -9.46 16.28
CA LYS A 139 10.16 -9.54 15.64
C LYS A 139 9.78 -8.28 14.86
N ILE A 140 10.44 -7.15 15.11
CA ILE A 140 10.18 -5.90 14.40
C ILE A 140 10.84 -5.98 13.01
N ASP A 141 10.04 -6.00 11.95
CA ASP A 141 10.56 -5.84 10.59
C ASP A 141 10.80 -4.34 10.30
N SER A 142 11.91 -4.03 9.63
CA SER A 142 12.27 -2.65 9.30
C SER A 142 13.09 -2.56 8.02
N SER A 143 12.66 -1.70 7.10
CA SER A 143 13.37 -1.39 5.86
C SER A 143 14.49 -0.35 6.03
N THR A 144 14.52 0.38 7.15
CA THR A 144 15.50 1.45 7.43
C THR A 144 16.46 1.09 8.57
N GLY A 145 16.35 -0.10 9.15
CA GLY A 145 17.09 -0.48 10.35
C GLY A 145 16.37 -0.08 11.64
N LYS A 146 17.04 -0.20 12.79
CA LYS A 146 16.45 0.00 14.12
C LYS A 146 17.41 0.79 15.00
N VAL A 147 16.88 1.68 15.83
CA VAL A 147 17.62 2.27 16.95
C VAL A 147 16.99 1.77 18.24
N ILE A 148 17.80 1.19 19.13
CA ILE A 148 17.35 0.62 20.39
C ILE A 148 17.94 1.47 21.51
N PHE A 149 17.07 2.11 22.29
CA PHE A 149 17.45 2.76 23.55
C PHE A 149 17.06 1.82 24.69
N TYR A 150 18.07 1.27 25.35
CA TYR A 150 17.91 0.26 26.41
C TYR A 150 18.70 0.68 27.64
N ASP A 151 18.05 0.66 28.79
CA ASP A 151 18.70 0.80 30.09
C ASP A 151 18.87 -0.58 30.73
N THR A 152 20.06 -0.90 31.24
CA THR A 152 20.29 -2.20 31.87
C THR A 152 19.48 -2.41 33.16
N ASP A 153 19.04 -1.33 33.80
CA ASP A 153 18.09 -1.38 34.93
C ASP A 153 16.63 -1.48 34.47
N ARG A 154 16.41 -1.57 33.16
CA ARG A 154 15.13 -1.84 32.46
C ARG A 154 14.07 -0.76 32.64
N ILE A 155 14.47 0.46 33.00
CA ILE A 155 13.56 1.61 33.13
C ILE A 155 13.15 2.11 31.74
N ILE A 156 14.10 2.16 30.80
CA ILE A 156 13.89 2.61 29.42
C ILE A 156 14.12 1.46 28.46
N LYS A 157 13.08 1.13 27.67
CA LYS A 157 13.11 0.08 26.64
C LYS A 157 12.34 0.56 25.40
N LEU A 158 13.05 1.17 24.47
CA LEU A 158 12.47 1.77 23.27
C LEU A 158 13.18 1.25 22.01
N VAL A 159 12.38 0.92 21.00
CA VAL A 159 12.88 0.65 19.65
C VAL A 159 12.26 1.64 18.69
N VAL A 160 13.10 2.24 17.87
CA VAL A 160 12.75 3.28 16.91
C VAL A 160 13.08 2.78 15.51
N ILE A 161 12.13 2.85 14.60
CA ILE A 161 12.35 2.68 13.16
C ILE A 161 12.54 4.08 12.56
N PRO A 162 13.76 4.48 12.19
CA PRO A 162 14.05 5.82 11.71
C PRO A 162 13.42 6.06 10.33
N ALA A 163 13.23 7.34 9.98
CA ALA A 163 12.68 7.73 8.68
C ALA A 163 13.63 7.40 7.52
N PHE A 164 14.94 7.44 7.76
CA PHE A 164 15.99 7.12 6.79
C PHE A 164 16.84 5.94 7.24
N PRO A 165 17.41 5.15 6.29
CA PRO A 165 18.24 3.99 6.59
C PRO A 165 19.46 4.31 7.45
N ILE A 166 19.72 3.43 8.43
CA ILE A 166 20.98 3.40 9.18
C ILE A 166 22.06 2.78 8.30
N THR A 167 23.15 3.51 8.09
CA THR A 167 24.23 3.10 7.17
C THR A 167 25.20 2.09 7.77
N ARG A 168 25.37 2.10 9.10
CA ARG A 168 26.32 1.24 9.83
C ARG A 168 25.74 0.88 11.17
N SER A 169 25.89 -0.38 11.55
CA SER A 169 25.56 -0.84 12.90
C SER A 169 26.66 -0.45 13.87
N ASP A 170 26.28 0.08 15.02
CA ASP A 170 27.18 0.48 16.09
C ASP A 170 26.42 0.51 17.43
N TYR A 171 27.15 0.54 18.53
CA TYR A 171 26.55 0.67 19.85
C TYR A 171 27.38 1.54 20.78
N SER A 172 26.70 2.14 21.76
CA SER A 172 27.33 2.85 22.86
C SER A 172 26.70 2.42 24.17
N LEU A 173 27.53 2.22 25.20
CA LEU A 173 27.10 2.02 26.59
C LEU A 173 27.75 3.12 27.43
N ASP A 174 26.97 4.05 27.93
CA ASP A 174 27.46 5.20 28.67
C ASP A 174 26.45 5.67 29.74
N ARG A 175 26.72 6.81 30.36
CA ARG A 175 25.85 7.48 31.31
C ARG A 175 24.73 8.29 30.64
N HIS A 176 24.81 8.47 29.33
CA HIS A 176 23.84 9.17 28.48
C HIS A 176 23.58 8.35 27.23
N PHE A 177 22.38 8.44 26.66
CA PHE A 177 22.15 7.85 25.34
C PHE A 177 22.86 8.65 24.24
N ASN A 178 23.59 7.97 23.37
CA ASN A 178 24.14 8.60 22.16
C ASN A 178 23.03 8.82 21.13
N ILE A 179 22.43 10.02 21.15
CA ILE A 179 21.31 10.40 20.26
C ILE A 179 21.76 11.10 18.98
N GLU A 180 23.03 11.52 18.88
CA GLU A 180 23.52 12.38 17.80
C GLU A 180 23.36 11.78 16.39
N PRO A 181 23.64 10.48 16.14
CA PRO A 181 23.41 9.88 14.83
C PRO A 181 21.93 9.97 14.40
N LEU A 182 21.00 9.71 15.32
CA LEU A 182 19.57 9.79 15.02
C LEU A 182 19.10 11.22 14.82
N LYS A 183 19.59 12.17 15.62
CA LYS A 183 19.30 13.59 15.48
C LYS A 183 19.76 14.13 14.12
N LYS A 184 20.94 13.72 13.66
CA LYS A 184 21.45 14.06 12.33
C LYS A 184 20.59 13.45 11.21
N SER A 185 20.11 12.21 11.38
CA SER A 185 19.19 11.56 10.43
C SER A 185 17.84 12.30 10.34
N LEU A 186 17.31 12.77 11.47
CA LEU A 186 16.05 13.54 11.51
C LEU A 186 16.17 14.92 10.87
N ALA A 187 17.34 15.56 10.96
CA ALA A 187 17.59 16.86 10.33
C ALA A 187 17.23 16.87 8.83
N GLY A 188 17.25 15.71 8.21
CA GLY A 188 16.62 15.44 6.93
C GLY A 188 17.65 15.13 5.85
N GLU A 189 17.31 14.13 5.06
CA GLU A 189 18.04 13.71 3.88
C GLU A 189 17.29 14.21 2.64
N LYS A 190 18.03 14.59 1.60
CA LYS A 190 17.39 14.93 0.33
C LYS A 190 16.87 13.67 -0.34
N ALA A 191 15.56 13.57 -0.49
CA ALA A 191 14.91 12.38 -0.99
C ALA A 191 13.78 12.71 -1.95
N LEU A 192 13.57 11.82 -2.92
CA LEU A 192 12.39 11.83 -3.77
C LEU A 192 11.26 11.10 -3.05
N VAL A 193 10.09 11.71 -2.99
CA VAL A 193 8.85 11.10 -2.50
C VAL A 193 7.99 10.73 -3.69
N VAL A 194 7.51 9.49 -3.74
CA VAL A 194 6.54 9.01 -4.73
C VAL A 194 5.38 8.34 -4.01
N ASN A 195 4.22 9.00 -3.95
CA ASN A 195 3.00 8.41 -3.40
C ASN A 195 2.04 8.09 -4.55
N ALA A 196 2.04 6.84 -5.00
CA ALA A 196 1.41 6.42 -6.25
C ALA A 196 0.07 5.70 -6.01
N HIS A 197 -1.03 6.32 -6.46
CA HIS A 197 -2.36 5.70 -6.52
C HIS A 197 -2.91 5.75 -7.94
N ALA A 198 -3.84 4.86 -8.25
CA ALA A 198 -4.48 4.84 -9.56
C ALA A 198 -5.23 6.15 -9.81
N GLY A 199 -4.79 6.93 -10.81
CA GLY A 199 -5.39 8.19 -11.20
C GLY A 199 -4.94 9.42 -10.40
N GLU A 200 -4.17 9.25 -9.34
CA GLU A 200 -3.57 10.36 -8.60
C GLU A 200 -2.22 9.95 -8.01
N THR A 201 -1.16 10.68 -8.34
CA THR A 201 0.17 10.41 -7.82
C THR A 201 0.84 11.71 -7.41
N PHE A 202 1.36 11.73 -6.20
CA PHE A 202 2.18 12.82 -5.71
C PHE A 202 3.65 12.48 -5.93
N ILE A 203 4.39 13.40 -6.53
CA ILE A 203 5.84 13.37 -6.58
C ILE A 203 6.40 14.63 -5.92
N GLY A 204 7.53 14.52 -5.25
CA GLY A 204 8.17 15.71 -4.71
C GLY A 204 9.56 15.46 -4.15
N ILE A 205 10.34 16.52 -4.02
CA ILE A 205 11.65 16.51 -3.39
C ILE A 205 11.52 17.06 -2.00
N ILE A 206 11.88 16.25 -1.01
CA ILE A 206 12.09 16.74 0.35
C ILE A 206 13.54 17.18 0.50
N GLU A 207 13.74 18.31 1.17
CA GLU A 207 15.04 18.75 1.65
C GLU A 207 14.83 19.30 3.06
N ALA A 208 15.60 18.76 4.02
CA ALA A 208 15.41 18.99 5.46
C ALA A 208 14.00 18.65 5.98
N ASP A 209 13.12 19.64 6.06
CA ASP A 209 11.77 19.56 6.65
C ASP A 209 10.68 20.12 5.74
N THR A 210 10.94 20.24 4.44
CA THR A 210 9.96 20.81 3.50
C THR A 210 10.02 20.15 2.13
N PHE A 211 8.93 20.30 1.36
CA PHE A 211 8.93 20.02 -0.07
C PHE A 211 9.43 21.24 -0.84
N VAL A 212 10.67 21.18 -1.34
CA VAL A 212 11.25 22.25 -2.15
C VAL A 212 10.67 22.28 -3.57
N GLU A 213 10.21 21.13 -4.05
CA GLU A 213 9.49 20.99 -5.31
C GLU A 213 8.51 19.83 -5.17
N HIS A 214 7.27 19.98 -5.63
CA HIS A 214 6.29 18.90 -5.64
C HIS A 214 5.21 19.12 -6.70
N GLU A 215 4.62 18.02 -7.16
CA GLU A 215 3.55 18.02 -8.15
C GLU A 215 2.57 16.88 -7.86
N ILE A 216 1.29 17.13 -8.11
CA ILE A 216 0.22 16.11 -8.05
C ILE A 216 -0.25 15.83 -9.46
N ILE A 217 0.08 14.66 -9.98
CA ILE A 217 -0.32 14.19 -11.29
C ILE A 217 -1.67 13.51 -11.14
N ARG A 218 -2.66 13.98 -11.91
CA ARG A 218 -4.00 13.40 -11.95
C ARG A 218 -4.32 12.87 -13.34
N SER A 219 -4.99 11.73 -13.40
CA SER A 219 -5.58 11.21 -14.62
C SER A 219 -6.93 10.58 -14.35
N SER A 220 -7.78 10.55 -15.38
CA SER A 220 -9.08 9.90 -15.31
C SER A 220 -8.92 8.39 -15.44
N VAL A 221 -8.52 7.72 -14.37
CA VAL A 221 -8.62 6.24 -14.29
C VAL A 221 -10.04 5.91 -13.85
N MET A 222 -10.80 5.19 -14.68
CA MET A 222 -12.17 4.78 -14.30
C MET A 222 -12.13 3.92 -13.03
N GLY A 223 -12.78 4.39 -11.96
CA GLY A 223 -12.97 3.61 -10.74
C GLY A 223 -13.77 2.33 -11.04
N LYS A 224 -13.48 1.25 -10.31
CA LYS A 224 -14.23 -0.01 -10.41
C LYS A 224 -15.71 0.24 -10.15
N HIS A 225 -16.54 0.31 -11.19
CA HIS A 225 -17.99 0.26 -11.03
C HIS A 225 -18.41 -1.18 -10.72
N SER A 226 -18.96 -1.41 -9.54
CA SER A 226 -19.38 -2.72 -9.01
C SER A 226 -20.67 -3.27 -9.62
N LYS A 227 -21.07 -2.84 -10.81
CA LYS A 227 -22.27 -3.37 -11.48
C LYS A 227 -21.87 -4.44 -12.49
N GLY A 228 -22.01 -5.70 -12.07
CA GLY A 228 -21.53 -6.88 -12.77
C GLY A 228 -22.18 -7.18 -14.14
N GLY A 229 -21.47 -7.99 -14.93
CA GLY A 229 -21.96 -8.61 -16.15
C GLY A 229 -21.01 -8.42 -17.35
N TRP A 230 -20.58 -9.54 -17.96
CA TRP A 230 -19.97 -9.83 -19.29
C TRP A 230 -18.90 -8.88 -19.90
N SER A 231 -18.67 -7.71 -19.33
CA SER A 231 -17.75 -6.67 -19.78
C SER A 231 -16.51 -6.54 -18.88
N GLN A 232 -16.39 -7.37 -17.84
CA GLN A 232 -15.30 -7.28 -16.86
C GLN A 232 -13.91 -7.43 -17.48
N LYS A 233 -13.71 -8.32 -18.45
CA LYS A 233 -12.38 -8.50 -19.10
C LYS A 233 -11.98 -7.28 -19.94
N ARG A 234 -12.90 -6.72 -20.73
CA ARG A 234 -12.65 -5.47 -21.49
C ARG A 234 -12.47 -4.27 -20.56
N PHE A 235 -13.24 -4.20 -19.48
CA PHE A 235 -13.12 -3.16 -18.47
C PHE A 235 -11.77 -3.23 -17.74
N GLN A 236 -11.31 -4.43 -17.37
CA GLN A 236 -9.99 -4.62 -16.78
C GLN A 236 -8.87 -4.20 -17.74
N SER A 237 -8.95 -4.56 -19.02
CA SER A 237 -7.96 -4.13 -20.01
C SER A 237 -7.91 -2.60 -20.17
N LEU A 238 -9.07 -1.93 -20.16
CA LEU A 238 -9.15 -0.46 -20.20
C LEU A 238 -8.56 0.16 -18.93
N VAL A 239 -8.87 -0.37 -17.74
CA VAL A 239 -8.29 0.11 -16.47
C VAL A 239 -6.77 -0.09 -16.45
N GLU A 240 -6.27 -1.21 -16.96
CA GLU A 240 -4.83 -1.44 -17.06
C GLU A 240 -4.15 -0.48 -18.05
N GLU A 241 -4.82 -0.14 -19.14
CA GLU A 241 -4.35 0.86 -20.11
C GLU A 241 -4.34 2.26 -19.50
N ASP A 242 -5.41 2.65 -18.79
CA ASP A 242 -5.49 3.91 -18.05
C ASP A 242 -4.38 4.00 -16.99
N VAL A 243 -4.12 2.90 -16.28
CA VAL A 243 -3.03 2.80 -15.29
C VAL A 243 -1.66 2.98 -15.94
N ARG A 244 -1.40 2.35 -17.10
CA ARG A 244 -0.15 2.53 -17.83
C ARG A 244 0.03 3.98 -18.27
N HIS A 245 -0.99 4.55 -18.89
CA HIS A 245 -0.97 5.94 -19.32
C HIS A 245 -0.76 6.92 -18.15
N HIS A 246 -1.38 6.66 -16.98
CA HIS A 246 -1.11 7.43 -15.77
C HIS A 246 0.34 7.31 -15.32
N THR A 247 0.89 6.10 -15.32
CA THR A 247 2.29 5.86 -14.95
C THR A 247 3.25 6.57 -15.90
N ASP A 248 3.00 6.53 -17.21
CA ASP A 248 3.81 7.21 -18.22
C ASP A 248 3.84 8.73 -17.96
N LYS A 249 2.67 9.34 -17.69
CA LYS A 249 2.59 10.76 -17.30
C LYS A 249 3.39 11.09 -16.05
N VAL A 250 3.33 10.23 -15.03
CA VAL A 250 4.13 10.40 -13.81
C VAL A 250 5.62 10.33 -14.14
N ARG A 251 6.05 9.40 -15.00
CA ARG A 251 7.44 9.27 -15.43
C ARG A 251 7.91 10.51 -16.21
N GLU A 252 7.07 11.04 -17.11
CA GLU A 252 7.36 12.27 -17.86
C GLU A 252 7.55 13.48 -16.93
N ALA A 253 6.72 13.60 -15.89
CA ALA A 253 6.87 14.64 -14.86
C ALA A 253 8.08 14.42 -13.95
N LEU A 254 8.43 13.15 -13.69
CA LEU A 254 9.55 12.79 -12.82
C LEU A 254 10.92 13.08 -13.44
N LEU A 255 11.07 12.89 -14.75
CA LEU A 255 12.33 13.14 -15.48
C LEU A 255 12.94 14.53 -15.24
N PRO A 256 12.22 15.65 -15.44
CA PRO A 256 12.77 16.98 -15.18
C PRO A 256 13.06 17.23 -13.70
N LEU A 257 12.25 16.68 -12.80
CA LEU A 257 12.40 16.82 -11.35
C LEU A 257 13.68 16.12 -10.86
N VAL A 258 13.90 14.87 -11.25
CA VAL A 258 15.17 14.15 -10.95
C VAL A 258 16.36 14.79 -11.69
N GLY A 259 16.15 15.29 -12.90
CA GLY A 259 17.19 15.98 -13.67
C GLY A 259 17.72 17.26 -13.00
N ARG A 260 16.86 18.00 -12.28
CA ARG A 260 17.23 19.17 -11.46
C ARG A 260 17.89 18.79 -10.13
N HIS A 261 17.49 17.68 -9.53
CA HIS A 261 17.91 17.25 -8.19
C HIS A 261 18.80 15.99 -8.25
N LYS A 262 20.03 16.13 -8.73
CA LYS A 262 20.95 14.98 -8.93
C LYS A 262 21.55 14.40 -7.65
N ASP A 263 21.39 15.10 -6.53
CA ASP A 263 21.91 14.79 -5.20
C ASP A 263 20.91 14.01 -4.32
N ILE A 264 19.82 13.50 -4.90
CA ILE A 264 18.87 12.60 -4.23
C ILE A 264 19.60 11.34 -3.76
N ARG A 265 19.46 11.03 -2.46
CA ARG A 265 20.06 9.82 -1.86
C ARG A 265 19.10 8.65 -1.73
N TYR A 266 17.80 8.93 -1.60
CA TYR A 266 16.79 7.93 -1.33
C TYR A 266 15.49 8.21 -2.09
N VAL A 267 14.72 7.16 -2.34
CA VAL A 267 13.32 7.26 -2.78
C VAL A 267 12.43 6.76 -1.67
N ILE A 268 11.56 7.61 -1.14
CA ILE A 268 10.50 7.23 -0.21
C ILE A 268 9.24 7.02 -1.02
N ALA A 269 8.76 5.79 -1.08
CA ALA A 269 7.59 5.45 -1.87
C ALA A 269 6.43 4.90 -1.02
N GLY A 270 5.21 5.21 -1.43
CA GLY A 270 3.99 4.70 -0.83
C GLY A 270 2.85 4.58 -1.84
N GLY A 271 1.71 4.07 -1.36
CA GLY A 271 0.55 3.78 -2.20
C GLY A 271 0.56 2.36 -2.77
N GLU A 272 0.10 2.21 -4.02
CA GLU A 272 -0.07 0.92 -4.67
C GLU A 272 1.28 0.36 -5.17
N GLY A 273 1.73 -0.74 -4.58
CA GLY A 273 3.07 -1.30 -4.86
C GLY A 273 3.34 -1.64 -6.33
N LYS A 274 2.31 -1.96 -7.12
CA LYS A 274 2.46 -2.18 -8.58
C LYS A 274 2.80 -0.86 -9.30
N LEU A 275 2.13 0.23 -8.95
CA LEU A 275 2.37 1.56 -9.54
C LEU A 275 3.72 2.12 -9.13
N VAL A 276 4.07 2.00 -7.84
CA VAL A 276 5.40 2.39 -7.34
C VAL A 276 6.48 1.74 -8.19
N LYS A 277 6.42 0.42 -8.40
CA LYS A 277 7.40 -0.30 -9.22
C LYS A 277 7.46 0.21 -10.65
N MET A 278 6.33 0.47 -11.31
CA MET A 278 6.33 0.99 -12.69
C MET A 278 6.89 2.41 -12.79
N VAL A 279 6.61 3.27 -11.80
CA VAL A 279 7.11 4.65 -11.77
C VAL A 279 8.62 4.68 -11.49
N THR A 280 9.10 3.87 -10.55
CA THR A 280 10.51 3.84 -10.16
C THR A 280 11.38 2.94 -11.03
N GLU A 281 10.80 2.21 -11.99
CA GLU A 281 11.54 1.36 -12.92
C GLU A 281 12.56 2.17 -13.74
N GLY A 282 13.82 1.76 -13.68
CA GLY A 282 14.95 2.45 -14.33
C GLY A 282 15.73 3.40 -13.41
N TYR A 283 15.29 3.60 -12.17
CA TYR A 283 16.03 4.35 -11.15
C TYR A 283 16.67 3.41 -10.12
N GLU A 284 17.98 3.52 -9.91
CA GLU A 284 18.75 2.67 -8.97
C GLU A 284 18.93 3.31 -7.59
N TYR A 285 17.94 4.06 -7.13
CA TYR A 285 17.98 4.64 -5.78
C TYR A 285 17.50 3.62 -4.73
N PRO A 286 18.09 3.61 -3.52
CA PRO A 286 17.56 2.83 -2.41
C PRO A 286 16.10 3.22 -2.10
N LEU A 287 15.22 2.23 -2.11
CA LEU A 287 13.77 2.40 -1.96
C LEU A 287 13.32 2.17 -0.52
N ILE A 288 12.66 3.17 0.06
CA ILE A 288 12.06 3.12 1.39
C ILE A 288 10.54 3.07 1.22
N MET A 289 9.95 1.90 1.47
CA MET A 289 8.50 1.75 1.41
C MET A 289 7.85 2.24 2.70
N LYS A 290 6.87 3.15 2.57
CA LYS A 290 6.03 3.62 3.67
C LYS A 290 4.55 3.43 3.36
N SER A 291 3.75 3.25 4.40
CA SER A 291 2.30 3.30 4.30
C SER A 291 1.88 4.77 4.23
N LEU A 292 1.59 5.23 3.01
CA LEU A 292 1.09 6.56 2.72
C LEU A 292 -0.35 6.43 2.22
N GLU A 293 -1.24 7.30 2.67
CA GLU A 293 -2.62 7.31 2.17
C GLU A 293 -2.73 8.17 0.89
N ALA A 294 -3.83 8.00 0.15
CA ALA A 294 -4.08 8.74 -1.08
C ALA A 294 -4.16 10.26 -0.86
N VAL A 295 -3.63 11.00 -1.84
CA VAL A 295 -3.43 12.46 -1.77
C VAL A 295 -4.74 13.25 -1.94
N SER A 296 -5.83 12.59 -2.34
CA SER A 296 -7.12 13.18 -2.73
C SER A 296 -7.79 14.11 -1.71
N LYS A 297 -7.25 14.22 -0.48
CA LYS A 297 -7.67 15.16 0.57
C LYS A 297 -6.50 15.80 1.36
N LYS A 298 -5.26 15.73 0.89
CA LYS A 298 -4.06 16.06 1.67
C LYS A 298 -3.23 17.17 1.02
N ASN A 299 -2.89 18.21 1.78
CA ASN A 299 -1.88 19.19 1.39
C ASN A 299 -0.48 18.56 1.49
N ALA A 300 0.52 19.10 0.78
CA ALA A 300 1.90 18.61 0.80
C ALA A 300 2.47 18.41 2.21
N GLU A 301 2.08 19.26 3.16
CA GLU A 301 2.47 19.14 4.58
C GLU A 301 2.02 17.81 5.24
N GLN A 302 0.86 17.28 4.86
CA GLN A 302 0.39 16.03 5.43
C GLN A 302 1.15 14.83 4.86
N VAL A 303 1.47 14.86 3.57
CA VAL A 303 2.38 13.89 2.94
C VAL A 303 3.73 13.93 3.64
N LEU A 304 4.26 15.13 3.90
CA LEU A 304 5.53 15.31 4.61
C LEU A 304 5.47 14.69 6.01
N ARG A 305 4.39 14.92 6.77
CA ARG A 305 4.23 14.33 8.11
C ARG A 305 4.25 12.81 8.09
N GLU A 306 3.64 12.17 7.10
CA GLU A 306 3.64 10.71 6.94
C GLU A 306 5.00 10.18 6.48
N VAL A 307 5.62 10.86 5.52
CA VAL A 307 6.96 10.54 5.01
C VAL A 307 8.01 10.63 6.12
N MET A 308 7.93 11.64 6.98
CA MET A 308 8.87 11.86 8.08
C MET A 308 8.43 11.18 9.40
N ALA A 309 7.32 10.44 9.39
CA ALA A 309 6.86 9.74 10.58
C ALA A 309 7.86 8.65 10.99
N VAL A 310 8.09 8.55 12.30
CA VAL A 310 8.98 7.58 12.93
C VAL A 310 8.12 6.61 13.72
N ARG A 311 8.38 5.31 13.58
CA ARG A 311 7.65 4.30 14.34
C ARG A 311 8.41 3.96 15.60
N VAL A 312 7.74 4.02 16.75
CA VAL A 312 8.33 3.79 18.07
C VAL A 312 7.58 2.66 18.76
N TYR A 313 8.35 1.73 19.31
CA TYR A 313 7.87 0.60 20.09
C TYR A 313 8.39 0.71 21.51
N GLY A 314 7.49 0.56 22.49
CA GLY A 314 7.85 0.27 23.87
C GLY A 314 7.88 -1.25 24.06
N ILE A 315 8.98 -1.77 24.57
CA ILE A 315 9.17 -3.20 24.83
C ILE A 315 8.96 -3.50 26.30
#